data_AF-A0A841RQJ6-F1
#
_entry.id   AF-A0A841RQJ6-F1
#
_cell.length_a   1.000
_cell.length_b   1.000
_cell.length_c   1.000
_cell.angle_alpha   90.00
_cell.angle_beta   90.00
_cell.angle_gamma   90.00
#
_symmetry.space_group_name_H-M   'P 1'
#
loop_
_entity.id
_entity.type
_entity.pdbx_description
1 polymer ?
#
loop_
_entity_poly.entity_id
_entity_poly.type
_entity_poly.pdbx_seq_one_letter_code
_entity_poly.pdbx_strand_id
1 'polypeptide(L)'
;MKLSNLILHKDILLIHADIRGNDYIFTVKWKLHEDKKGGEWQLASYMNNTTGKLDLTEQEINTFLDQINPNWDWEQDQKEIMKAIKND
;
A
#
# COMPACT_ATOMS: atom_id res chain seq x y z
N MET A 1 7.94 -8.76 -7.02
CA MET A 1 8.03 -8.19 -5.66
C MET A 1 7.26 -9.10 -4.72
N LYS A 2 7.84 -9.43 -3.56
CA LYS A 2 7.18 -10.25 -2.54
C LYS A 2 7.21 -9.51 -1.22
N LEU A 3 6.03 -9.18 -0.68
CA LEU A 3 5.90 -8.50 0.60
C LEU A 3 5.94 -9.51 1.75
N SER A 4 6.52 -9.11 2.86
CA SER A 4 6.63 -9.89 4.09
C SER A 4 6.80 -8.97 5.30
N ASN A 5 6.66 -9.53 6.51
CA ASN A 5 6.89 -8.81 7.77
C ASN A 5 6.21 -7.44 7.82
N LEU A 6 4.87 -7.44 7.79
CA LEU A 6 4.07 -6.23 7.91
C LEU A 6 3.91 -5.89 9.39
N ILE A 7 4.52 -4.78 9.83
CA ILE A 7 4.51 -4.33 11.22
C ILE A 7 3.79 -2.99 11.30
N LEU A 8 2.58 -3.01 11.86
CA LEU A 8 1.78 -1.81 12.07
C LEU A 8 2.08 -1.20 13.44
N HIS A 9 2.48 0.08 13.45
CA HIS A 9 2.63 0.89 14.65
C HIS A 9 1.87 2.21 14.47
N LYS A 10 0.67 2.30 15.06
CA LYS A 10 -0.26 3.43 14.90
C LYS A 10 -0.61 3.66 13.42
N ASP A 11 -0.24 4.81 12.88
CA ASP A 11 -0.44 5.22 11.49
C ASP A 11 0.77 4.93 10.60
N ILE A 12 1.78 4.23 11.11
CA ILE A 12 2.98 3.86 10.37
C ILE A 12 2.99 2.35 10.15
N LEU A 13 3.21 1.91 8.92
CA LEU A 13 3.37 0.51 8.54
C LEU A 13 4.76 0.31 7.97
N LEU A 14 5.49 -0.64 8.55
CA LEU A 14 6.79 -1.07 8.08
C LEU A 14 6.64 -2.41 7.34
N ILE A 15 7.23 -2.52 6.16
CA ILE A 15 7.06 -3.67 5.26
C ILE A 15 8.42 -4.09 4.72
N HIS A 16 8.70 -5.39 4.78
CA HIS A 16 9.81 -5.97 4.04
C HIS A 16 9.35 -6.37 2.64
N ALA A 17 10.16 -6.07 1.64
CA ALA A 17 9.90 -6.46 0.25
C ALA A 17 11.15 -7.07 -0.38
N ASP A 18 11.00 -8.28 -0.93
CA ASP A 18 11.98 -8.83 -1.86
C ASP A 18 11.76 -8.23 -3.25
N ILE A 19 12.78 -7.51 -3.74
CA ILE A 19 12.82 -6.92 -5.07
C ILE A 19 14.11 -7.37 -5.74
N ARG A 20 13.98 -8.22 -6.77
CA ARG A 20 15.11 -8.79 -7.53
C ARG A 20 16.10 -9.54 -6.63
N GLY A 21 15.62 -10.22 -5.59
CA GLY A 21 16.46 -10.97 -4.65
C GLY A 21 17.18 -10.10 -3.61
N ASN A 22 16.82 -8.82 -3.48
CA ASN A 22 17.33 -7.93 -2.44
C ASN A 22 16.20 -7.60 -1.46
N ASP A 23 16.55 -7.55 -0.17
CA ASP A 23 15.64 -7.17 0.90
C ASP A 23 15.57 -5.65 1.05
N TYR A 24 14.36 -5.11 0.99
CA TYR A 24 14.08 -3.69 1.17
C TYR A 24 13.11 -3.50 2.32
N ILE A 25 13.38 -2.47 3.13
CA ILE A 25 12.46 -2.03 4.17
C ILE A 25 11.76 -0.78 3.68
N PHE A 26 10.44 -0.81 3.66
CA PHE A 26 9.59 0.34 3.36
C PHE A 26 8.92 0.80 4.65
N THR A 27 8.85 2.12 4.83
CA THR A 27 8.03 2.77 5.84
C THR A 27 6.98 3.58 5.13
N VAL A 28 5.72 3.30 5.41
CA VAL A 28 4.58 4.02 4.86
C VAL A 28 3.72 4.59 5.98
N LYS A 29 3.02 5.68 5.69
CA LYS A 29 2.14 6.36 6.64
C LYS A 29 0.71 6.40 6.11
N TRP A 30 -0.25 6.10 6.97
CA TRP A 30 -1.66 6.16 6.63
C TRP A 30 -2.10 7.63 6.51
N LYS A 31 -2.73 7.95 5.38
CA LYS A 31 -3.34 9.25 5.13
C LYS A 31 -4.82 9.07 4.86
N LEU A 32 -5.64 9.67 5.71
CA LEU A 32 -7.08 9.80 5.46
C LEU A 32 -7.31 10.88 4.41
N HIS A 33 -8.20 10.59 3.46
CA HIS A 33 -8.71 11.59 2.53
C HIS A 33 -10.16 11.90 2.92
N GLU A 34 -10.51 13.18 2.93
CA GLU A 34 -11.88 13.62 3.28
C GLU A 34 -12.93 13.09 2.28
N ASP A 35 -12.52 12.94 1.00
CA ASP A 35 -13.42 12.59 -0.10
C ASP A 35 -13.41 11.09 -0.48
N LYS A 36 -12.67 10.24 0.25
CA LYS A 36 -12.60 8.80 -0.05
C LYS A 36 -12.90 7.97 1.20
N LYS A 37 -13.66 6.88 1.02
CA LYS A 37 -13.89 5.91 2.08
C LYS A 37 -12.62 5.09 2.28
N GLY A 38 -11.95 5.30 3.41
CA GLY A 38 -10.63 4.73 3.68
C GLY A 38 -9.51 5.74 3.41
N GLY A 39 -8.30 5.39 3.84
CA GLY A 39 -7.09 6.16 3.58
C GLY A 39 -6.21 5.46 2.55
N GLU A 40 -5.08 6.09 2.24
CA GLU A 40 -4.01 5.48 1.47
C GLU A 40 -2.73 5.40 2.31
N TRP A 41 -1.93 4.38 2.05
CA TRP A 41 -0.55 4.32 2.49
C TRP A 41 0.31 5.20 1.58
N GLN A 42 0.93 6.22 2.16
CA GLN A 42 1.90 7.06 1.48
C GLN A 42 3.32 6.64 1.85
N LEU A 43 4.21 6.58 0.87
CA LEU A 43 5.63 6.31 1.12
C LEU A 43 6.24 7.41 1.99
N ALA A 44 6.77 7.04 3.15
CA ALA A 44 7.57 7.93 3.99
C ALA A 44 9.06 7.76 3.71
N SER A 45 9.52 6.51 3.62
CA SER A 45 10.89 6.17 3.26
C SER A 45 11.00 4.72 2.80
N TYR A 46 12.11 4.39 2.16
CA TYR A 46 12.53 3.02 1.95
C TYR A 46 14.04 2.92 2.14
N MET A 47 14.60 1.71 2.25
CA MET A 47 16.03 1.48 2.10
C MET A 47 16.30 0.02 1.74
N ASN A 48 17.38 -0.22 0.99
CA ASN A 48 17.94 -1.56 0.85
C ASN A 48 18.51 -1.98 2.22
N ASN A 49 18.02 -3.08 2.79
CA ASN A 49 18.40 -3.52 4.13
C ASN A 49 19.87 -3.99 4.21
N THR A 50 20.46 -4.39 3.08
CA THR A 50 21.86 -4.84 3.02
C THR A 50 22.83 -3.68 2.80
N THR A 51 22.50 -2.76 1.89
CA THR A 51 23.44 -1.69 1.47
C THR A 51 23.15 -0.34 2.11
N GLY A 52 21.97 -0.15 2.69
CA GLY A 52 21.48 1.12 3.22
C GLY A 52 21.15 2.16 2.15
N LYS A 53 21.15 1.79 0.87
CA LYS A 53 20.95 2.72 -0.26
C LYS A 53 19.49 2.89 -0.64
N LEU A 54 19.21 4.04 -1.27
CA LEU A 54 17.96 4.39 -1.94
C LEU A 54 18.13 4.17 -3.44
N ASP A 55 18.11 2.91 -3.88
CA ASP A 55 18.49 2.50 -5.24
C ASP A 55 17.34 1.89 -6.05
N LEU A 56 16.10 2.11 -5.63
CA LEU A 56 14.92 1.68 -6.39
C LEU A 56 14.56 2.69 -7.47
N THR A 57 14.10 2.17 -8.60
CA THR A 57 13.51 3.00 -9.66
C THR A 57 12.12 3.47 -9.24
N GLU A 58 11.67 4.57 -9.84
CA GLU A 58 10.31 5.08 -9.64
C GLU A 58 9.25 4.03 -9.98
N GLN A 59 9.46 3.25 -11.03
CA GLN A 59 8.56 2.16 -11.42
C GLN A 59 8.44 1.08 -10.33
N GLU A 60 9.54 0.73 -9.67
CA GLU A 60 9.53 -0.25 -8.57
C GLU A 60 8.82 0.30 -7.35
N ILE A 61 9.02 1.58 -7.03
CA ILE A 61 8.32 2.27 -5.94
C ILE A 61 6.81 2.32 -6.21
N ASN A 62 6.41 2.68 -7.44
CA ASN A 62 5.00 2.73 -7.82
C ASN A 62 4.37 1.34 -7.77
N THR A 63 5.08 0.31 -8.25
CA THR A 63 4.61 -1.08 -8.15
C THR A 63 4.39 -1.51 -6.70
N PHE A 64 5.26 -1.08 -5.77
CA PHE A 64 5.08 -1.32 -4.34
C PHE A 64 3.83 -0.61 -3.81
N LEU A 65 3.66 0.68 -4.12
CA LEU A 65 2.51 1.47 -3.67
C LEU A 65 1.19 0.92 -4.19
N ASP A 66 1.14 0.48 -5.44
CA ASP A 66 -0.04 -0.14 -6.05
C ASP A 66 -0.41 -1.48 -5.40
N GLN A 67 0.57 -2.22 -4.86
CA GLN A 67 0.30 -3.49 -4.16
C GLN A 67 -0.28 -3.29 -2.76
N ILE A 68 0.12 -2.24 -2.06
CA ILE A 68 -0.32 -2.00 -0.68
C ILE A 68 -1.58 -1.13 -0.60
N ASN A 69 -1.85 -0.35 -1.65
CA ASN A 69 -3.05 0.47 -1.75
C ASN A 69 -4.09 -0.25 -2.60
N PRO A 70 -5.21 -0.67 -2.01
CA PRO A 70 -6.22 -1.35 -2.79
C PRO A 70 -6.92 -0.34 -3.71
N ASN A 71 -7.14 -0.75 -4.96
CA ASN A 71 -7.84 0.06 -5.95
C ASN A 71 -9.36 -0.17 -5.78
N TRP A 72 -9.98 0.56 -4.86
CA TRP A 72 -11.42 0.44 -4.60
C TRP A 72 -12.22 1.27 -5.60
N ASP A 73 -13.02 0.62 -6.44
CA ASP A 73 -14.06 1.29 -7.23
C ASP A 73 -15.31 1.45 -6.36
N TRP A 74 -15.28 2.47 -5.51
CA TRP A 74 -16.34 2.74 -4.56
C TRP A 74 -17.72 2.94 -5.22
N GLU A 75 -17.78 3.53 -6.41
CA GLU A 75 -19.04 3.72 -7.11
C GLU A 75 -19.64 2.38 -7.55
N GLN A 76 -18.80 1.45 -7.98
CA GLN A 76 -19.24 0.10 -8.33
C GLN A 76 -19.70 -0.66 -7.08
N ASP A 77 -18.92 -0.64 -6.00
CA ASP A 77 -19.27 -1.30 -4.74
C ASP A 77 -20.61 -0.80 -4.18
N GLN A 78 -20.85 0.52 -4.23
CA GLN A 78 -22.14 1.09 -3.82
C GLN A 78 -23.31 0.61 -4.68
N LYS A 79 -23.12 0.53 -6.00
CA LYS A 79 -24.16 0.03 -6.91
C LYS A 79 -24.51 -1.43 -6.61
N GLU A 80 -23.53 -2.26 -6.29
CA GLU A 80 -23.75 -3.68 -5.97
C GLU A 80 -24.48 -3.86 -4.63
N ILE A 81 -24.08 -3.11 -3.59
CA ILE A 81 -24.78 -3.11 -2.30
C ILE A 81 -26.24 -2.67 -2.46
N MET A 82 -26.48 -1.60 -3.21
CA MET A 82 -27.84 -1.10 -3.47
C MET A 82 -28.70 -2.08 -4.27
N LYS A 83 -28.12 -2.88 -5.17
CA LYS A 83 -28.83 -3.95 -5.87
C LYS A 83 -29.21 -5.09 -4.91
N ALA A 84 -28.30 -5.49 -4.02
CA ALA A 84 -28.58 -6.55 -3.04
C ALA A 84 -29.72 -6.16 -2.09
N ILE A 85 -29.71 -4.92 -1.59
CA ILE A 85 -30.76 -4.40 -0.68
C ILE A 85 -32.13 -4.29 -1.38
N LYS A 86 -32.18 -4.05 -2.69
CA LYS A 86 -33.43 -3.93 -3.45
C LYS A 86 -34.04 -5.27 -3.88
N ASN A 87 -33.29 -6.35 -3.78
CA ASN A 87 -33.74 -7.69 -4.16
C ASN A 87 -34.29 -8.52 -2.98
N ASP A 88 -34.31 -7.94 -1.77
CA ASP A 88 -35.07 -8.40 -0.58
C ASP A 88 -36.33 -7.55 -0.39
#